data_AF-S9V3U8-F1
#
_entry.id   AF-S9V3U8-F1
#
_cell.length_a   1.000
_cell.length_b   1.000
_cell.length_c   1.000
_cell.angle_alpha   90.00
_cell.angle_beta   90.00
_cell.angle_gamma   90.00
#
_symmetry.space_group_name_H-M   'P 1'
#
loop_
_entity.id
_entity.type
_entity.pdbx_description
1 polymer ?
#
loop_
_entity_poly.entity_id
_entity_poly.type
_entity_poly.pdbx_seq_one_letter_code
_entity_poly.pdbx_strand_id
1 'polypeptide(L)'
;MSSLQLAAKQIHRQATLQPRLCLPAGRTVSLEEGRKLAKLVQDEEERFTSGATQLLDDNASSPVQLEETVSKKIILMRQRQNKEANVRAAVAHAKKQQQRNRISPDDAEKVKGIANSLLKNSDKGNSQHLKGRHERAASHKSRIKKKRH
;
A
#
# COMPACT_ATOMS: atom_id res chain seq x y z
N MET A 1 -4.91 32.70 -24.81
CA MET A 1 -3.73 32.38 -23.97
C MET A 1 -3.90 33.12 -22.66
N SER A 2 -4.00 32.43 -21.52
CA SER A 2 -4.11 33.11 -20.22
C SER A 2 -2.76 33.72 -19.81
N SER A 3 -2.77 34.81 -19.05
CA SER A 3 -1.55 35.45 -18.51
C SER A 3 -0.68 34.47 -17.72
N LEU A 4 -1.32 33.53 -17.02
CA LEU A 4 -0.67 32.44 -16.29
C LEU A 4 0.11 31.50 -17.22
N GLN A 5 -0.46 31.12 -18.37
CA GLN A 5 0.21 30.27 -19.36
C GLN A 5 1.40 30.99 -20.01
N LEU A 6 1.27 32.29 -20.25
CA LEU A 6 2.36 33.09 -20.79
C LEU A 6 3.51 33.24 -19.77
N ALA A 7 3.19 33.50 -18.51
CA ALA A 7 4.17 33.55 -17.42
C ALA A 7 4.89 32.22 -17.24
N ALA A 8 4.16 31.10 -17.24
CA ALA A 8 4.74 29.76 -17.15
C ALA A 8 5.69 29.47 -18.33
N LYS A 9 5.31 29.87 -19.55
CA LYS A 9 6.17 29.71 -20.74
C LYS A 9 7.44 30.57 -20.66
N GLN A 10 7.33 31.80 -20.15
CA GLN A 10 8.48 32.69 -19.96
C GLN A 10 9.42 32.17 -18.87
N ILE A 11 8.88 31.69 -17.75
CA ILE A 11 9.66 31.06 -16.67
C ILE A 11 10.39 29.82 -17.21
N HIS A 12 9.70 28.94 -17.93
CA HIS A 12 10.32 27.75 -18.51
C HIS A 12 11.44 28.11 -19.50
N ARG A 13 11.22 29.10 -20.36
CA ARG A 13 12.23 29.60 -21.30
C ARG A 13 13.45 30.18 -20.59
N GLN A 14 13.24 31.01 -19.56
CA GLN A 14 14.33 31.56 -18.74
C GLN A 14 15.11 30.45 -18.05
N ALA A 15 14.41 29.44 -17.53
CA ALA A 15 15.02 28.32 -16.84
C ALA A 15 15.93 27.51 -17.79
N THR A 16 15.52 27.30 -19.05
CA THR A 16 16.30 26.60 -20.08
C THR A 16 17.50 27.40 -20.59
N LEU A 17 17.42 28.73 -20.62
CA LEU A 17 18.50 29.61 -21.08
C LEU A 17 19.62 29.80 -20.05
N GLN A 18 19.37 29.45 -18.78
CA GLN A 18 20.38 29.52 -17.74
C GLN A 18 21.34 28.32 -17.81
N PRO A 19 22.65 28.52 -17.63
CA PRO A 19 23.60 27.42 -17.57
C PRO A 19 23.40 26.63 -16.27
N ARG A 20 23.36 25.30 -16.39
CA ARG A 20 23.04 24.35 -15.32
C ARG A 20 24.13 23.30 -15.14
N LEU A 21 24.27 22.80 -13.92
CA LEU A 21 25.11 21.66 -13.57
C LEU A 21 24.23 20.48 -13.16
N CYS A 22 24.57 19.28 -13.63
CA CYS A 22 23.96 18.04 -13.19
C CYS A 22 24.75 17.48 -12.00
N LEU A 23 24.09 17.35 -10.84
CA LEU A 23 24.69 16.70 -9.68
C LEU A 23 24.54 15.18 -9.78
N PRO A 24 25.44 14.38 -9.17
CA PRO A 24 25.41 12.91 -9.22
C PRO A 24 24.09 12.27 -8.75
N ALA A 25 23.31 12.97 -7.92
CA ALA A 25 21.99 12.54 -7.46
C ALA A 25 20.86 12.76 -8.50
N GLY A 26 21.19 13.13 -9.75
CA GLY A 26 20.22 13.41 -10.81
C GLY A 26 19.52 14.76 -10.69
N ARG A 27 19.92 15.60 -9.72
CA ARG A 27 19.41 16.96 -9.55
C ARG A 27 20.12 17.91 -10.51
N THR A 28 19.36 18.74 -11.23
CA THR A 28 19.91 19.86 -12.01
C THR A 28 19.80 21.15 -11.20
N VAL A 29 20.92 21.87 -11.07
CA VAL A 29 21.01 23.15 -10.35
C VAL A 29 21.60 24.21 -11.27
N SER A 30 21.36 25.50 -10.97
CA SER A 30 22.03 26.57 -11.72
C SER A 30 23.53 26.59 -11.43
N LEU A 31 24.35 27.11 -12.35
CA LEU A 31 25.79 27.27 -12.08
C LEU A 31 26.08 28.15 -10.86
N GLU A 32 25.26 29.17 -10.61
CA GLU A 32 25.41 30.04 -9.45
C GLU A 32 25.11 29.31 -8.14
N GLU A 33 24.06 28.48 -8.11
CA GLU A 33 23.76 27.61 -6.96
C GLU A 33 24.91 26.62 -6.74
N GLY A 34 25.43 26.02 -7.81
CA GLY A 34 26.61 25.14 -7.75
C GLY A 34 27.84 25.84 -7.17
N ARG A 35 28.13 27.09 -7.59
CA ARG A 35 29.24 27.89 -7.05
C ARG A 35 29.04 28.24 -5.57
N LYS A 36 27.81 28.57 -5.17
CA LYS A 36 27.49 28.84 -3.76
C LYS A 36 27.65 27.60 -2.90
N LEU A 37 27.23 26.43 -3.39
CA LEU A 37 27.42 25.16 -2.69
C LEU A 37 28.90 24.79 -2.58
N ALA A 38 29.68 24.93 -3.66
CA ALA A 38 31.12 24.70 -3.63
C ALA A 38 31.83 25.66 -2.66
N LYS A 39 31.43 26.93 -2.64
CA LYS A 39 31.95 27.91 -1.69
C LYS A 39 31.58 27.55 -0.25
N LEU A 40 30.35 27.11 0.02
CA LEU A 40 29.94 26.68 1.36
C LEU A 40 30.77 25.49 1.85
N VAL A 41 31.01 24.50 0.98
CA VAL A 41 31.86 23.35 1.30
C VAL A 41 33.29 23.80 1.58
N GLN A 42 33.85 24.69 0.76
CA GLN A 42 35.19 25.22 0.98
C GLN A 42 35.28 26.06 2.25
N ASP A 43 34.31 26.92 2.53
CA ASP A 43 34.25 27.73 3.76
C ASP A 43 34.10 26.82 5.00
N GLU A 44 33.39 25.70 4.90
CA GLU A 44 33.32 24.67 5.95
C GLU A 44 34.68 23.97 6.13
N GLU A 45 35.33 23.53 5.05
CA GLU A 45 36.69 22.93 5.09
C GLU A 45 37.72 23.92 5.66
N GLU A 46 37.65 25.20 5.30
CA GLU A 46 38.49 26.26 5.85
C GLU A 46 38.21 26.47 7.35
N ARG A 47 36.95 26.39 7.80
CA ARG A 47 36.61 26.42 9.24
C ARG A 47 37.09 25.18 10.01
N PHE A 48 37.06 24.01 9.38
CA PHE A 48 37.62 22.78 9.95
C PHE A 48 39.14 22.85 10.08
N THR A 49 39.82 23.49 9.12
CA THR A 49 41.28 23.64 9.13
C THR A 49 41.78 24.81 10.00
N SER A 50 40.98 25.86 10.18
CA SER A 50 41.35 27.07 10.95
C SER A 50 41.18 26.97 12.47
N GLY A 51 41.10 25.76 13.05
CA GLY A 51 41.17 25.58 14.50
C GLY A 51 39.90 25.92 15.29
N ALA A 52 38.72 25.99 14.66
CA ALA A 52 37.44 25.95 15.37
C ALA A 52 37.09 24.53 15.90
N THR A 53 38.11 23.67 16.05
CA THR A 53 38.02 22.31 16.57
C THR A 53 37.87 22.27 18.10
N GLN A 54 38.23 23.32 18.83
CA GLN A 54 38.13 23.33 20.31
C GLN A 54 36.70 23.37 20.88
N LEU A 55 35.69 23.75 20.10
CA LEU A 55 34.28 23.73 20.54
C LEU A 55 33.49 22.52 20.02
N LEU A 56 34.08 21.70 19.16
CA LEU A 56 33.47 20.46 18.65
C LEU A 56 34.11 19.20 19.25
N ASP A 57 35.25 19.31 19.95
CA ASP A 57 35.88 18.19 20.65
C ASP A 57 35.03 17.65 21.83
N ASP A 58 34.04 18.40 22.34
CA ASP A 58 33.06 17.87 23.30
C ASP A 58 31.94 17.04 22.63
N ASN A 59 31.82 17.11 21.30
CA ASN A 59 31.00 16.21 20.49
C ASN A 59 31.87 15.34 19.58
N ALA A 60 33.08 15.01 20.04
CA ALA A 60 33.94 14.01 19.43
C ALA A 60 33.09 12.78 19.11
N SER A 61 32.88 12.62 17.80
CA SER A 61 32.30 11.46 17.14
C SER A 61 32.86 10.19 17.77
N SER A 62 32.11 9.65 18.72
CA SER A 62 32.39 8.34 19.29
C SER A 62 32.30 7.32 18.15
N PRO A 63 33.35 6.54 17.87
CA PRO A 63 33.30 5.49 16.84
C PRO A 63 32.17 4.48 17.09
N VAL A 64 31.63 4.45 18.32
CA VAL A 64 30.51 3.61 18.75
C VAL A 64 29.20 3.95 18.02
N GLN A 65 28.95 5.21 17.62
CA GLN A 65 27.70 5.57 16.93
C GLN A 65 27.65 5.06 15.49
N LEU A 66 28.80 5.00 14.81
CA LEU A 66 28.91 4.39 13.49
C LEU A 66 28.74 2.87 13.58
N GLU A 67 29.28 2.22 14.62
CA GLU A 67 29.02 0.79 14.85
C GLU A 67 27.56 0.50 15.19
N GLU A 68 26.90 1.35 15.97
CA GLU A 68 25.49 1.17 16.34
C GLU A 68 24.56 1.33 15.13
N THR A 69 24.80 2.32 14.27
CA THR A 69 24.02 2.55 13.05
C THR A 69 24.24 1.44 12.02
N VAL A 70 25.48 0.99 11.84
CA VAL A 70 25.82 -0.15 10.97
C VAL A 70 25.22 -1.45 11.51
N SER A 71 25.31 -1.69 12.83
CA SER A 71 24.73 -2.87 13.48
C SER A 71 23.21 -2.91 13.37
N LYS A 72 22.54 -1.78 13.62
CA LYS A 72 21.09 -1.64 13.40
C LYS A 72 20.73 -1.95 11.96
N LYS A 73 21.49 -1.45 10.98
CA LYS A 73 21.27 -1.71 9.55
C LYS A 73 21.47 -3.18 9.18
N ILE A 74 22.50 -3.85 9.72
CA ILE A 74 22.75 -5.29 9.52
C ILE A 74 21.61 -6.13 10.10
N ILE A 75 21.16 -5.82 11.32
CA ILE A 75 20.03 -6.51 11.97
C ILE A 75 18.76 -6.34 11.14
N LEU A 76 18.48 -5.13 10.67
CA LEU A 76 17.30 -4.83 9.84
C LEU A 76 17.35 -5.56 8.49
N MET A 77 18.52 -5.65 7.86
CA MET A 77 18.72 -6.44 6.64
C MET A 77 18.46 -7.93 6.87
N ARG A 78 19.00 -8.51 7.96
CA ARG A 78 18.76 -9.91 8.33
C ARG A 78 17.29 -10.17 8.63
N GLN A 79 16.62 -9.26 9.34
CA GLN A 79 15.17 -9.34 9.58
C GLN A 79 14.37 -9.29 8.28
N ARG A 80 14.76 -8.44 7.33
CA ARG A 80 14.11 -8.34 6.02
C ARG A 80 14.28 -9.62 5.20
N GLN A 81 15.50 -10.17 5.14
CA GLN A 81 15.76 -11.45 4.46
C GLN A 81 15.00 -12.61 5.13
N ASN A 82 14.95 -12.64 6.47
CA ASN A 82 14.18 -13.64 7.21
C ASN A 82 12.67 -13.49 6.99
N LYS A 83 12.16 -12.27 6.80
CA LYS A 83 10.73 -12.04 6.49
C LYS A 83 10.36 -12.66 5.14
N GLU A 84 11.20 -12.52 4.12
CA GLU A 84 10.97 -13.13 2.81
C GLU A 84 11.05 -14.67 2.88
N ALA A 85 12.01 -15.21 3.62
CA ALA A 85 12.12 -16.65 3.85
C ALA A 85 10.91 -17.21 4.62
N ASN A 86 10.46 -16.51 5.67
CA ASN A 86 9.30 -16.90 6.48
C ASN A 86 8.00 -16.84 5.68
N VAL A 87 7.82 -15.83 4.83
CA VAL A 87 6.66 -15.75 3.93
C VAL A 87 6.66 -16.91 2.94
N ARG A 88 7.82 -17.25 2.35
CA ARG A 88 7.94 -18.42 1.46
C ARG A 88 7.63 -19.73 2.20
N ALA A 89 8.13 -19.90 3.42
CA ALA A 89 7.86 -21.07 4.24
C ALA A 89 6.38 -21.18 4.63
N ALA A 90 5.74 -20.07 5.01
CA ALA A 90 4.31 -20.01 5.32
C ALA A 90 3.45 -20.35 4.11
N VAL A 91 3.77 -19.80 2.93
CA VAL A 91 3.07 -20.11 1.68
C VAL A 91 3.26 -21.58 1.29
N ALA A 92 4.47 -22.12 1.44
CA ALA A 92 4.75 -23.54 1.17
C ALA A 92 3.97 -24.45 2.12
N HIS A 93 3.91 -24.11 3.41
CA HIS A 93 3.15 -24.87 4.40
C HIS A 93 1.65 -24.81 4.14
N ALA A 94 1.11 -23.63 3.80
CA ALA A 94 -0.30 -23.46 3.44
C ALA A 94 -0.66 -24.27 2.18
N LYS A 95 0.19 -24.27 1.15
CA LYS A 95 0.01 -25.11 -0.05
C LYS A 95 0.05 -26.60 0.30
N LYS A 96 0.96 -27.05 1.17
CA LYS A 96 1.05 -28.43 1.63
C LYS A 96 -0.19 -28.86 2.43
N GLN A 97 -0.73 -27.98 3.26
CA GLN A 97 -1.99 -28.22 3.98
C GLN A 97 -3.20 -28.25 3.04
N GLN A 98 -3.27 -27.36 2.04
CA GLN A 98 -4.33 -27.42 1.02
C GLN A 98 -4.29 -28.72 0.22
N GLN A 99 -3.10 -29.24 -0.11
CA GLN A 99 -2.98 -30.53 -0.77
C GLN A 99 -3.42 -31.70 0.12
N ARG A 100 -3.15 -31.63 1.44
CA ARG A 100 -3.59 -32.65 2.40
C ARG A 100 -5.09 -32.63 2.66
N ASN A 101 -5.71 -31.45 2.62
CA ASN A 101 -7.15 -31.28 2.82
C ASN A 101 -7.93 -31.25 1.51
N ARG A 102 -7.30 -31.66 0.39
CA ARG A 102 -7.96 -31.71 -0.91
C ARG A 102 -8.91 -32.89 -0.94
N ILE A 103 -10.20 -32.59 -0.95
CA ILE A 103 -11.26 -33.58 -1.15
C ILE A 103 -11.06 -34.21 -2.53
N SER A 104 -11.23 -35.54 -2.62
CA SER A 104 -11.21 -36.27 -3.89
C SER A 104 -12.20 -35.63 -4.87
N PRO A 105 -11.87 -35.50 -6.17
CA PRO A 105 -12.77 -34.88 -7.15
C PRO A 105 -14.18 -35.51 -7.16
N ASP A 106 -14.27 -36.83 -6.96
CA ASP A 106 -15.54 -37.55 -6.85
C ASP A 106 -16.37 -37.14 -5.63
N ASP A 107 -15.73 -36.91 -4.50
CA ASP A 107 -16.42 -36.50 -3.27
C ASP A 107 -16.79 -35.01 -3.31
N ALA A 108 -16.00 -34.18 -4.01
CA ALA A 108 -16.35 -32.79 -4.29
C ALA A 108 -17.61 -32.67 -5.17
N GLU A 109 -17.76 -33.54 -6.18
CA GLU A 109 -18.97 -33.60 -7.00
C GLU A 109 -20.20 -34.06 -6.19
N LYS A 110 -20.04 -35.06 -5.31
CA LYS A 110 -21.12 -35.52 -4.43
C LYS A 110 -21.60 -34.42 -3.48
N VAL A 111 -20.68 -33.69 -2.84
CA VAL A 111 -21.02 -32.57 -1.95
C VAL A 111 -21.72 -31.45 -2.73
N LYS A 112 -21.25 -31.13 -3.94
CA LYS A 112 -21.89 -30.15 -4.82
C LYS A 112 -23.30 -30.59 -5.22
N GLY A 113 -23.50 -31.87 -5.51
CA GLY A 113 -24.81 -32.47 -5.79
C GLY A 113 -25.77 -32.34 -4.61
N ILE A 114 -25.31 -32.67 -3.39
CA ILE A 114 -26.10 -32.56 -2.16
C ILE A 114 -26.48 -31.10 -1.87
N ALA A 115 -25.53 -30.17 -1.97
CA ALA A 115 -25.77 -28.74 -1.76
C ALA A 115 -26.82 -28.19 -2.75
N ASN A 116 -26.70 -28.54 -4.02
CA ASN A 116 -27.67 -28.16 -5.05
C ASN A 116 -29.06 -28.77 -4.80
N SER A 117 -29.13 -30.00 -4.29
CA SER A 117 -30.39 -30.64 -3.90
C SER A 117 -31.06 -29.91 -2.73
N LEU A 118 -30.30 -29.53 -1.71
CA LEU A 118 -30.80 -28.80 -0.55
C LEU A 118 -31.32 -27.40 -0.93
N LEU A 119 -30.58 -26.67 -1.77
CA LEU A 119 -30.99 -25.36 -2.29
C LEU A 119 -32.27 -25.43 -3.14
N LYS A 120 -32.42 -26.46 -3.98
CA LYS A 120 -33.64 -26.64 -4.79
C LYS A 120 -34.86 -27.03 -3.96
N ASN A 121 -34.66 -27.64 -2.80
CA ASN A 121 -35.73 -28.09 -1.92
C ASN A 121 -36.21 -27.01 -0.94
N SER A 122 -35.39 -26.01 -0.61
CA SER A 122 -35.81 -24.88 0.24
C SER A 122 -36.82 -23.95 -0.44
N ASP A 123 -36.82 -23.86 -1.77
CA ASP A 123 -37.70 -22.93 -2.49
C ASP A 123 -39.14 -23.44 -2.68
N LYS A 124 -39.34 -24.76 -2.66
CA LYS A 124 -40.66 -25.38 -2.95
C LYS A 124 -41.63 -25.30 -1.78
N GLY A 125 -41.15 -25.41 -0.54
CA GLY A 125 -42.00 -25.36 0.66
C GLY A 125 -42.45 -23.94 1.04
N ASN A 126 -41.56 -22.95 0.95
CA ASN A 126 -41.85 -21.58 1.37
C ASN A 126 -42.76 -20.82 0.40
N SER A 127 -42.64 -21.09 -0.91
CA SER A 127 -43.46 -20.44 -1.94
C SER A 127 -44.94 -20.79 -1.83
N GLN A 128 -45.29 -22.05 -1.56
CA GLN A 128 -46.68 -22.47 -1.39
C GLN A 128 -47.31 -21.92 -0.10
N HIS A 129 -46.55 -21.88 1.01
CA HIS A 129 -47.02 -21.28 2.26
C HIS A 129 -47.29 -19.77 2.14
N LEU A 130 -46.47 -19.04 1.39
CA LEU A 130 -46.67 -17.61 1.13
C LEU A 130 -47.89 -17.37 0.23
N LYS A 131 -48.10 -18.17 -0.83
CA LYS A 131 -49.31 -18.10 -1.67
C LYS A 131 -50.58 -18.35 -0.86
N GLY A 132 -50.60 -19.40 -0.03
CA GLY A 132 -51.75 -19.71 0.83
C GLY A 132 -52.03 -18.66 1.91
N ARG A 133 -51.03 -17.87 2.34
CA ARG A 133 -51.25 -16.69 3.19
C ARG A 133 -51.88 -15.53 2.43
N HIS A 134 -51.40 -15.27 1.21
CA HIS A 134 -51.90 -14.17 0.39
C HIS A 134 -53.36 -14.40 -0.04
N GLU A 135 -53.73 -15.63 -0.39
CA GLU A 135 -55.10 -16.00 -0.76
C GLU A 135 -56.08 -15.85 0.43
N ARG A 136 -55.67 -16.26 1.64
CA ARG A 136 -56.46 -16.07 2.87
C ARG A 136 -56.62 -14.59 3.24
N ALA A 137 -55.59 -13.78 3.04
CA ALA A 137 -55.67 -12.33 3.28
C ALA A 137 -56.61 -11.63 2.27
N ALA A 138 -56.62 -12.08 1.00
CA ALA A 138 -57.48 -11.55 -0.03
C ALA A 138 -58.97 -11.91 0.20
N SER A 139 -59.26 -13.14 0.63
CA SER A 139 -60.63 -13.59 0.93
C SER A 139 -61.22 -12.91 2.17
N HIS A 140 -60.39 -12.57 3.16
CA HIS A 140 -60.84 -11.82 4.33
C HIS A 140 -61.24 -10.37 3.97
N LYS A 141 -60.49 -9.71 3.08
CA LYS A 141 -60.82 -8.35 2.60
C LYS A 141 -62.12 -8.30 1.79
N SER A 142 -62.40 -9.31 0.96
CA SER A 142 -63.64 -9.36 0.18
C SER A 142 -64.87 -9.64 1.06
N ARG A 143 -64.73 -10.47 2.11
CA ARG A 143 -65.81 -10.78 3.06
C ARG A 143 -66.18 -9.59 3.95
N ILE A 144 -65.20 -8.77 4.35
CA ILE A 144 -65.46 -7.53 5.10
C ILE A 144 -66.22 -6.51 4.24
N LYS A 145 -65.89 -6.37 2.94
CA LYS A 145 -66.59 -5.43 2.05
C LYS A 145 -68.06 -5.81 1.82
N LYS A 146 -68.41 -7.10 1.78
CA LYS A 146 -69.81 -7.56 1.63
C LYS A 146 -70.69 -7.37 2.87
N LYS A 147 -70.11 -7.26 4.07
CA LYS A 147 -70.85 -7.04 5.33
C LYS A 147 -71.14 -5.56 5.64
N ARG A 148 -70.64 -4.63 4.83
CA ARG A 148 -70.80 -3.18 5.00
C ARG A 148 -71.74 -2.54 3.98
N HIS A 149 -72.49 -3.36 3.24
CA HIS A 149 -73.48 -2.94 2.26
C HIS A 149 -74.85 -3.51 2.62
#